data_AF-A0A8H9Z6Y1-F1
#
_entry.id   AF-A0A8H9Z6Y1-F1
#
_cell.length_a   1.000
_cell.length_b   1.000
_cell.length_c   1.000
_cell.angle_alpha   90.00
_cell.angle_beta   90.00
_cell.angle_gamma   90.00
#
_symmetry.space_group_name_H-M   'P 1'
#
loop_
_entity.id
_entity.type
_entity.pdbx_description
1 polymer ?
#
loop_
_entity_poly.entity_id
_entity_poly.type
_entity_poly.pdbx_seq_one_letter_code
_entity_poly.pdbx_strand_id
1 'polypeptide(L)'
;MYVNTDALLRSLPDIPDVMEKLQSGAYRLWGGVVRHAAGTEKAGQIVGHLLFPGDSQQTQQRLQQLQSTLEKGLGTLQDGMGQLQQSMGVLQGLQSANLVMSGLNLAVTAAGFVIVCNKLNRISDQIQSQSEKIEQTYALAKEVHDHNILNDEAQFRSLILAAKQFCEQGDVQHLGGLIAPFHKEYQLTKLVLEKHASFAASSVVRLPQISLLQDRLVNLGLTLSYVQMRTGAVKYSRESMVQLESDIKGLNAQRIENLTSDRSTASTIKHDQFTHITNFLQQGKQMLPALSYQADVIELEARHPGLLQQASESKEILLLAA
;
A
#
# COMPACT_ATOMS: atom_id res chain seq x y z
N MET A 1 -24.92 -6.80 19.80
CA MET A 1 -25.25 -8.19 19.44
C MET A 1 -23.95 -8.82 18.97
N TYR A 2 -23.34 -9.71 19.76
CA TYR A 2 -22.11 -10.39 19.36
C TYR A 2 -22.46 -11.38 18.24
N VAL A 3 -22.12 -11.05 17.01
CA VAL A 3 -22.16 -12.00 15.90
C VAL A 3 -21.02 -12.98 16.13
N ASN A 4 -21.32 -14.29 16.17
CA ASN A 4 -20.29 -15.31 16.29
C ASN A 4 -19.41 -15.28 15.03
N THR A 5 -18.23 -14.67 15.14
CA THR A 5 -17.27 -14.48 14.04
C THR A 5 -16.83 -15.82 13.43
N ASP A 6 -16.80 -16.90 14.24
CA ASP A 6 -16.42 -18.25 13.80
C ASP A 6 -17.41 -18.85 12.79
N ALA A 7 -18.67 -18.38 12.76
CA ALA A 7 -19.65 -18.83 11.78
C ALA A 7 -19.47 -18.17 10.40
N LEU A 8 -18.84 -16.99 10.36
CA LEU A 8 -18.63 -16.17 9.17
C LEU A 8 -17.22 -16.33 8.58
N LEU A 9 -16.26 -16.76 9.39
CA LEU A 9 -14.88 -16.97 9.01
C LEU A 9 -14.65 -18.41 8.58
N ARG A 10 -14.24 -18.62 7.33
CA ARG A 10 -14.00 -19.96 6.77
C ARG A 10 -12.74 -19.97 5.95
N SER A 11 -11.99 -21.08 5.93
CA SER A 11 -10.85 -21.20 5.02
C SER A 11 -11.35 -21.12 3.58
N LEU A 12 -10.67 -20.35 2.72
CA LEU A 12 -11.07 -20.18 1.33
C LEU A 12 -11.24 -21.51 0.57
N PRO A 13 -10.39 -22.55 0.77
CA PRO A 13 -10.58 -23.85 0.15
C PRO A 13 -11.90 -24.55 0.53
N ASP A 14 -12.48 -24.22 1.69
CA ASP A 14 -13.69 -24.86 2.23
C ASP A 14 -14.98 -24.21 1.72
N ILE A 15 -14.89 -23.29 0.76
CA ILE A 15 -16.03 -22.56 0.17
C ILE A 15 -16.04 -22.75 -1.36
N PRO A 16 -16.38 -23.95 -1.85
CA PRO A 16 -16.25 -24.30 -3.26
C PRO A 16 -17.07 -23.39 -4.20
N ASP A 17 -18.24 -22.90 -3.76
CA ASP A 17 -19.08 -21.97 -4.55
C ASP A 17 -18.37 -20.63 -4.84
N VAL A 18 -17.60 -20.09 -3.89
CA VAL A 18 -16.83 -18.84 -4.10
C VAL A 18 -15.70 -19.10 -5.09
N MET A 19 -15.02 -20.24 -4.97
CA MET A 19 -13.95 -20.62 -5.88
C MET A 19 -14.45 -20.86 -7.32
N GLU A 20 -15.58 -21.55 -7.47
CA GLU A 20 -16.22 -21.77 -8.77
C GLU A 20 -16.67 -20.45 -9.42
N LYS A 21 -17.21 -19.52 -8.63
CA LYS A 21 -17.62 -18.20 -9.13
C LYS A 21 -16.46 -17.28 -9.47
N LEU A 22 -15.33 -17.40 -8.78
CA LEU A 22 -14.08 -16.74 -9.18
C LEU A 22 -13.51 -17.34 -10.47
N GLN A 23 -13.59 -18.67 -10.63
CA GLN A 23 -13.13 -19.38 -11.83
C GLN A 23 -14.00 -19.12 -13.06
N SER A 24 -15.31 -18.99 -12.89
CA SER A 24 -16.25 -18.68 -13.99
C SER A 24 -16.30 -17.20 -14.34
N GLY A 25 -15.63 -16.33 -13.57
CA GLY A 25 -15.67 -14.88 -13.75
C GLY A 25 -16.94 -14.19 -13.24
N ALA A 26 -17.87 -14.94 -12.61
CA ALA A 26 -19.04 -14.38 -11.95
C ALA A 26 -18.67 -13.50 -10.75
N TYR A 27 -17.57 -13.83 -10.07
CA TYR A 27 -16.90 -13.01 -9.08
C TYR A 27 -15.55 -12.53 -9.58
N ARG A 28 -15.13 -11.37 -9.07
CA ARG A 28 -13.80 -10.80 -9.29
C ARG A 28 -13.13 -10.51 -7.96
N LEU A 29 -11.81 -10.66 -7.96
CA LEU A 29 -10.98 -10.20 -6.85
C LEU A 29 -10.59 -8.74 -7.09
N TRP A 30 -10.64 -7.93 -6.04
CA TRP A 30 -10.16 -6.55 -6.06
C TRP A 30 -9.50 -6.23 -4.72
N GLY A 31 -8.17 -6.10 -4.72
CA GLY A 31 -7.42 -6.16 -3.45
C GLY A 31 -7.77 -7.47 -2.72
N GLY A 32 -7.90 -7.45 -1.39
CA GLY A 32 -8.35 -8.60 -0.62
C GLY A 32 -9.87 -8.80 -0.62
N VAL A 33 -10.63 -8.22 -1.55
CA VAL A 33 -12.11 -8.26 -1.52
C VAL A 33 -12.65 -9.06 -2.71
N VAL A 34 -13.52 -10.04 -2.42
CA VAL A 34 -14.29 -10.77 -3.44
C VAL A 34 -15.57 -9.99 -3.73
N ARG A 35 -15.84 -9.71 -5.00
CA ARG A 35 -17.00 -8.92 -5.43
C ARG A 35 -17.71 -9.56 -6.60
N HIS A 36 -19.00 -9.28 -6.75
CA HIS A 36 -19.73 -9.59 -7.98
C HIS A 36 -19.11 -8.87 -9.19
N ALA A 37 -18.91 -9.60 -10.29
CA ALA A 37 -18.37 -9.07 -11.53
C ALA A 37 -19.34 -8.09 -12.21
N ALA A 38 -18.79 -7.23 -13.07
CA ALA A 38 -19.58 -6.32 -13.89
C ALA A 38 -20.51 -7.10 -14.82
N GLY A 39 -21.71 -6.57 -15.10
CA GLY A 39 -22.71 -7.25 -15.94
C GLY A 39 -23.62 -8.24 -15.21
N THR A 40 -23.49 -8.37 -13.88
CA THR A 40 -24.45 -9.08 -13.03
C THR A 40 -25.41 -8.10 -12.35
N GLU A 41 -26.59 -8.55 -11.92
CA GLU A 41 -27.56 -7.71 -11.17
C GLU A 41 -26.96 -7.12 -9.88
N LYS A 42 -25.95 -7.80 -9.31
CA LYS A 42 -25.27 -7.41 -8.08
C LYS A 42 -23.90 -6.78 -8.33
N ALA A 43 -23.60 -6.33 -9.55
CA ALA A 43 -22.28 -5.87 -9.96
C ALA A 43 -21.64 -4.91 -8.93
N GLY A 44 -20.42 -5.25 -8.51
CA GLY A 44 -19.65 -4.44 -7.56
C GLY A 44 -19.97 -4.65 -6.08
N GLN A 45 -21.05 -5.37 -5.73
CA GLN A 45 -21.35 -5.75 -4.34
C GLN A 45 -20.28 -6.68 -3.78
N ILE A 46 -19.94 -6.49 -2.50
CA ILE A 46 -18.95 -7.29 -1.79
C ILE A 46 -19.58 -8.62 -1.37
N VAL A 47 -18.88 -9.72 -1.65
CA VAL A 47 -19.23 -11.09 -1.24
C VAL A 47 -18.50 -11.46 0.04
N GLY A 48 -17.25 -11.02 0.18
CA GLY A 48 -16.47 -11.23 1.39
C GLY A 48 -15.05 -10.69 1.28
N HIS A 49 -14.34 -10.73 2.40
CA HIS A 49 -12.97 -10.24 2.55
C HIS A 49 -12.03 -11.42 2.81
N LEU A 50 -10.97 -11.51 2.00
CA LEU A 50 -9.88 -12.45 2.19
C LEU A 50 -8.94 -11.92 3.27
N LEU A 51 -8.83 -12.61 4.38
CA LEU A 51 -7.85 -12.32 5.43
C LEU A 51 -6.66 -13.27 5.26
N PHE A 52 -5.46 -12.72 5.21
CA PHE A 52 -4.25 -13.50 4.91
C PHE A 52 -3.55 -13.98 6.20
N PRO A 53 -2.71 -15.01 6.12
CA PRO A 53 -1.79 -15.39 7.19
C PRO A 53 -0.85 -14.25 7.62
N GLY A 54 -0.29 -14.35 8.83
CA GLY A 54 0.71 -13.43 9.34
C GLY A 54 2.11 -13.70 8.76
N ASP A 55 2.40 -14.95 8.40
CA ASP A 55 3.68 -15.31 7.81
C ASP A 55 3.75 -14.93 6.32
N SER A 56 4.78 -14.18 5.97
CA SER A 56 4.93 -13.62 4.61
C SER A 56 5.24 -14.68 3.56
N GLN A 57 6.01 -15.72 3.91
CA GLN A 57 6.34 -16.81 2.99
C GLN A 57 5.11 -17.69 2.74
N GLN A 58 4.37 -18.00 3.79
CA GLN A 58 3.12 -18.74 3.72
C GLN A 58 2.07 -17.98 2.92
N THR A 59 1.93 -16.67 3.16
CA THR A 59 1.02 -15.82 2.37
C THR A 59 1.37 -15.87 0.89
N GLN A 60 2.65 -15.79 0.53
CA GLN A 60 3.09 -15.92 -0.87
C GLN A 60 2.73 -17.28 -1.46
N GLN A 61 2.99 -18.38 -0.72
CA GLN A 61 2.65 -19.73 -1.17
C GLN A 61 1.13 -19.88 -1.40
N ARG A 62 0.30 -19.38 -0.48
CA ARG A 62 -1.17 -19.44 -0.61
C ARG A 62 -1.69 -18.58 -1.76
N LEU A 63 -1.11 -17.41 -1.99
CA LEU A 63 -1.44 -16.57 -3.14
C LEU A 63 -1.07 -17.23 -4.47
N GLN A 64 0.10 -17.88 -4.55
CA GLN A 64 0.51 -18.65 -5.73
C GLN A 64 -0.43 -19.84 -5.99
N GLN A 65 -0.85 -20.54 -4.93
CA GLN A 65 -1.84 -21.61 -5.05
C GLN A 65 -3.18 -21.08 -5.55
N LEU A 66 -3.69 -19.98 -4.97
CA LEU A 66 -4.92 -19.33 -5.42
C LEU A 66 -4.84 -18.93 -6.89
N GLN A 67 -3.74 -18.31 -7.30
CA GLN A 67 -3.48 -17.94 -8.68
C GLN A 67 -3.51 -19.16 -9.61
N SER A 68 -2.80 -20.24 -9.27
CA SER A 68 -2.78 -21.46 -10.07
C SER A 68 -4.16 -22.11 -10.21
N THR A 69 -5.01 -22.01 -9.18
CA THR A 69 -6.38 -22.53 -9.20
C THR A 69 -7.30 -21.71 -10.09
N LEU A 70 -7.10 -20.40 -10.13
CA LEU A 70 -7.87 -19.49 -10.99
C LEU A 70 -7.47 -19.63 -12.46
N GLU A 71 -6.17 -19.78 -12.74
CA GLU A 71 -5.66 -20.05 -14.09
C GLU A 71 -6.25 -21.32 -14.70
N LYS A 72 -6.37 -22.39 -13.90
CA LYS A 72 -6.94 -23.69 -14.35
C LYS A 72 -8.42 -23.62 -14.71
N GLY A 73 -9.21 -22.79 -14.02
CA GLY A 73 -10.65 -22.68 -14.24
C GLY A 73 -11.04 -21.85 -15.47
N LEU A 74 -10.21 -20.86 -15.83
CA LEU A 74 -10.49 -19.88 -16.90
C LEU A 74 -9.95 -20.28 -18.28
N GLY A 75 -9.15 -21.34 -18.39
CA GLY A 75 -8.59 -21.83 -19.66
C GLY A 75 -9.61 -22.40 -20.66
N THR A 76 -10.91 -22.37 -20.35
CA THR A 76 -11.99 -22.96 -21.15
C THR A 76 -12.87 -21.93 -21.87
N LEU A 77 -12.69 -20.62 -21.64
CA LEU A 77 -13.56 -19.57 -22.20
C LEU A 77 -12.78 -18.60 -23.09
N GLN A 78 -13.21 -18.45 -24.35
CA GLN A 78 -12.59 -17.61 -25.38
C GLN A 78 -12.65 -16.10 -25.07
N ASP A 79 -13.62 -15.66 -24.24
CA ASP A 79 -13.73 -14.31 -23.66
C ASP A 79 -12.95 -14.15 -22.32
N GLY A 80 -12.40 -15.24 -21.78
CA GLY A 80 -11.75 -15.27 -20.47
C GLY A 80 -10.38 -14.58 -20.42
N MET A 81 -9.75 -14.28 -21.56
CA MET A 81 -8.37 -13.78 -21.60
C MET A 81 -8.21 -12.34 -21.06
N GLY A 82 -9.19 -11.46 -21.30
CA GLY A 82 -9.19 -10.10 -20.75
C GLY A 82 -9.47 -10.08 -19.25
N GLN A 83 -10.39 -10.94 -18.78
CA GLN A 83 -10.68 -11.10 -17.35
C GLN A 83 -9.52 -11.81 -16.61
N LEU A 84 -8.85 -12.78 -17.25
CA LEU A 84 -7.63 -13.41 -16.74
C LEU A 84 -6.53 -12.38 -16.54
N GLN A 85 -6.22 -11.55 -17.54
CA GLN A 85 -5.21 -10.51 -17.39
C GLN A 85 -5.53 -9.52 -16.27
N GLN A 86 -6.81 -9.19 -16.08
CA GLN A 86 -7.25 -8.31 -15.01
C GLN A 86 -7.12 -8.99 -13.63
N SER A 87 -7.59 -10.22 -13.47
CA SER A 87 -7.49 -11.01 -12.23
C SER A 87 -6.04 -11.33 -11.88
N MET A 88 -5.21 -11.65 -12.87
CA MET A 88 -3.78 -11.83 -12.74
C MET A 88 -3.10 -10.52 -12.37
N GLY A 89 -3.49 -9.40 -12.97
CA GLY A 89 -3.01 -8.07 -12.59
C GLY A 89 -3.39 -7.69 -11.16
N VAL A 90 -4.54 -8.15 -10.66
CA VAL A 90 -4.96 -7.98 -9.26
C VAL A 90 -4.18 -8.90 -8.34
N LEU A 91 -3.96 -10.18 -8.68
CA LEU A 91 -3.19 -11.11 -7.86
C LEU A 91 -1.70 -10.78 -7.85
N GLN A 92 -1.14 -10.38 -8.98
CA GLN A 92 0.21 -9.82 -9.09
C GLN A 92 0.29 -8.47 -8.39
N GLY A 93 -0.77 -7.66 -8.47
CA GLY A 93 -0.92 -6.43 -7.70
C GLY A 93 -0.96 -6.70 -6.21
N LEU A 94 -1.63 -7.77 -5.77
CA LEU A 94 -1.66 -8.26 -4.40
C LEU A 94 -0.36 -8.92 -3.99
N GLN A 95 0.37 -9.59 -4.86
CA GLN A 95 1.68 -10.15 -4.56
C GLN A 95 2.72 -9.03 -4.48
N SER A 96 2.68 -8.07 -5.40
CA SER A 96 3.56 -6.90 -5.42
C SER A 96 3.24 -5.95 -4.27
N ALA A 97 1.95 -5.70 -4.03
CA ALA A 97 1.45 -5.09 -2.80
C ALA A 97 1.92 -5.95 -1.64
N ASN A 98 1.53 -7.20 -1.43
CA ASN A 98 2.01 -8.04 -0.32
C ASN A 98 3.53 -8.33 -0.28
N LEU A 99 4.37 -7.82 -1.18
CA LEU A 99 5.83 -7.82 -1.10
C LEU A 99 6.35 -6.42 -0.69
N VAL A 100 5.84 -5.35 -1.33
CA VAL A 100 6.08 -3.93 -0.97
C VAL A 100 5.38 -3.55 0.35
N MET A 101 4.28 -4.22 0.63
CA MET A 101 3.29 -4.19 1.70
C MET A 101 3.25 -5.58 2.39
N SER A 102 4.29 -6.43 2.29
CA SER A 102 4.38 -7.66 3.11
C SER A 102 4.34 -7.40 4.61
N GLY A 103 4.52 -6.14 4.99
CA GLY A 103 4.29 -5.64 6.32
C GLY A 103 2.89 -5.08 6.54
N LEU A 104 1.83 -5.36 5.75
CA LEU A 104 0.50 -4.70 5.84
C LEU A 104 -0.67 -5.54 6.30
N ASN A 105 -0.67 -6.82 5.95
CA ASN A 105 -1.36 -7.79 6.79
C ASN A 105 -0.78 -7.80 8.22
N LEU A 106 0.44 -7.24 8.34
CA LEU A 106 1.13 -6.94 9.58
C LEU A 106 1.21 -5.43 9.92
N ALA A 107 0.73 -4.46 9.12
CA ALA A 107 1.02 -3.02 9.40
C ALA A 107 0.09 -2.52 10.46
N VAL A 108 -1.13 -3.06 10.44
CA VAL A 108 -2.11 -3.01 11.53
C VAL A 108 -1.69 -3.89 12.72
N THR A 109 -0.58 -4.64 12.61
CA THR A 109 0.01 -5.45 13.70
C THR A 109 1.39 -4.91 14.10
N ALA A 110 1.93 -5.34 15.24
CA ALA A 110 3.23 -4.85 15.72
C ALA A 110 4.40 -5.25 14.82
N ALA A 111 4.38 -6.47 14.26
CA ALA A 111 5.50 -6.99 13.47
C ALA A 111 5.66 -6.24 12.13
N GLY A 112 4.56 -5.91 11.46
CA GLY A 112 4.63 -5.21 10.17
C GLY A 112 4.86 -3.73 10.35
N PHE A 113 4.38 -3.16 11.45
CA PHE A 113 4.80 -1.83 11.88
C PHE A 113 6.33 -1.73 12.01
N VAL A 114 6.99 -2.70 12.65
CA VAL A 114 8.47 -2.73 12.75
C VAL A 114 9.13 -2.86 11.36
N ILE A 115 8.56 -3.68 10.47
CA ILE A 115 9.04 -3.80 9.08
C ILE A 115 8.93 -2.46 8.35
N VAL A 116 7.80 -1.75 8.48
CA VAL A 116 7.58 -0.42 7.88
C VAL A 116 8.58 0.60 8.42
N CYS A 117 8.83 0.61 9.73
CA CYS A 117 9.86 1.46 10.34
C CYS A 117 11.26 1.18 9.76
N ASN A 118 11.63 -0.10 9.59
CA ASN A 118 12.91 -0.45 8.97
C ASN A 118 13.00 -0.01 7.50
N LYS A 119 11.88 -0.07 6.75
CA LYS A 119 11.81 0.45 5.37
C LYS A 119 11.98 1.97 5.35
N LEU A 120 11.30 2.69 6.23
CA LEU A 120 11.43 4.15 6.35
C LEU A 120 12.87 4.58 6.63
N ASN A 121 13.56 3.90 7.56
CA ASN A 121 14.99 4.17 7.82
C ASN A 121 15.86 3.99 6.57
N ARG A 122 15.67 2.88 5.82
CA ARG A 122 16.43 2.62 4.59
C ARG A 122 16.14 3.63 3.49
N ILE A 123 14.88 4.04 3.34
CA ILE A 123 14.49 5.09 2.37
C ILE A 123 15.17 6.41 2.75
N SER A 124 15.22 6.73 4.04
CA SER A 124 15.96 7.89 4.55
C SER A 124 17.44 7.85 4.20
N ASP A 125 18.11 6.70 4.43
CA ASP A 125 19.52 6.49 4.03
C ASP A 125 19.72 6.74 2.52
N GLN A 126 18.79 6.26 1.69
CA GLN A 126 18.86 6.40 0.24
C GLN A 126 18.64 7.84 -0.23
N ILE A 127 17.69 8.56 0.36
CA ILE A 127 17.43 9.98 0.06
C ILE A 127 18.66 10.83 0.44
N GLN A 128 19.26 10.56 1.61
CA GLN A 128 20.48 11.24 2.05
C GLN A 128 21.63 11.03 1.07
N SER A 129 21.91 9.77 0.70
CA SER A 129 22.99 9.45 -0.25
C SER A 129 22.79 10.08 -1.64
N GLN A 130 21.54 10.28 -2.07
CA GLN A 130 21.25 10.99 -3.33
C GLN A 130 21.43 12.51 -3.20
N SER A 131 21.18 13.09 -2.04
CA SER A 131 21.33 14.52 -1.79
C SER A 131 22.80 14.94 -1.81
N GLU A 132 23.70 14.11 -1.26
CA GLU A 132 25.16 14.34 -1.25
C GLU A 132 25.78 14.39 -2.66
N LYS A 133 25.13 13.83 -3.69
CA LYS A 133 25.64 13.79 -5.07
C LYS A 133 25.26 15.03 -5.91
N ILE A 134 24.46 15.97 -5.39
CA ILE A 134 23.85 17.06 -6.19
C ILE A 134 24.59 18.41 -6.11
N GLU A 135 25.73 18.52 -5.43
CA GLU A 135 26.27 19.85 -5.10
C GLU A 135 27.37 20.41 -5.99
N GLN A 136 27.02 21.46 -6.73
CA GLN A 136 27.89 22.64 -6.89
C GLN A 136 27.04 23.93 -6.95
N THR A 137 26.80 24.62 -5.82
CA THR A 137 26.72 26.10 -5.74
C THR A 137 26.85 26.63 -4.30
N TYR A 138 27.82 27.53 -4.06
CA TYR A 138 28.08 28.43 -2.91
C TYR A 138 28.03 27.89 -1.45
N ALA A 139 29.21 27.84 -0.83
CA ALA A 139 29.52 27.17 0.45
C ALA A 139 28.69 27.57 1.69
N LEU A 140 28.20 28.81 1.79
CA LEU A 140 27.45 29.28 2.98
C LEU A 140 25.94 28.96 2.90
N ALA A 141 25.36 29.06 1.71
CA ALA A 141 23.99 28.59 1.46
C ALA A 141 23.94 27.05 1.58
N LYS A 142 25.02 26.38 1.16
CA LYS A 142 25.26 24.97 1.37
C LYS A 142 25.30 24.59 2.86
N GLU A 143 26.06 25.28 3.72
CA GLU A 143 26.12 24.92 5.14
C GLU A 143 24.76 25.00 5.86
N VAL A 144 23.98 26.06 5.60
CA VAL A 144 22.62 26.19 6.17
C VAL A 144 21.65 25.18 5.55
N HIS A 145 21.78 24.91 4.26
CA HIS A 145 20.98 23.90 3.56
C HIS A 145 21.26 22.49 4.07
N ASP A 146 22.54 22.13 4.20
CA ASP A 146 23.03 20.89 4.76
C ASP A 146 22.56 20.73 6.21
N HIS A 147 22.67 21.78 7.03
CA HIS A 147 22.18 21.75 8.40
C HIS A 147 20.67 21.47 8.47
N ASN A 148 19.86 22.11 7.61
CA ASN A 148 18.42 21.86 7.57
C ASN A 148 18.10 20.44 7.09
N ILE A 149 18.79 19.93 6.06
CA ILE A 149 18.62 18.55 5.58
C ILE A 149 18.97 17.56 6.69
N LEU A 150 20.12 17.73 7.33
CA LEU A 150 20.59 16.84 8.40
C LEU A 150 19.68 16.88 9.62
N ASN A 151 19.16 18.06 9.97
CA ASN A 151 18.21 18.22 11.07
C ASN A 151 16.86 17.57 10.74
N ASP A 152 16.31 17.77 9.54
CA ASP A 152 15.08 17.13 9.09
C ASP A 152 15.23 15.60 9.08
N GLU A 153 16.38 15.11 8.61
CA GLU A 153 16.73 13.69 8.60
C GLU A 153 16.87 13.11 10.02
N ALA A 154 17.53 13.82 10.93
CA ALA A 154 17.65 13.42 12.32
C ALA A 154 16.29 13.38 13.02
N GLN A 155 15.43 14.38 12.79
CA GLN A 155 14.06 14.42 13.30
C GLN A 155 13.25 13.22 12.81
N PHE A 156 13.31 12.94 11.51
CA PHE A 156 12.61 11.82 10.91
C PHE A 156 13.10 10.48 11.48
N ARG A 157 14.41 10.24 11.55
CA ARG A 157 14.98 9.01 12.14
C ARG A 157 14.59 8.86 13.61
N SER A 158 14.66 9.94 14.38
CA SER A 158 14.25 9.94 15.78
C SER A 158 12.78 9.52 15.93
N LEU A 159 11.90 10.04 15.08
CA LEU A 159 10.48 9.67 15.04
C LEU A 159 10.29 8.17 14.76
N ILE A 160 10.98 7.62 13.75
CA ILE A 160 10.87 6.20 13.40
C ILE A 160 11.38 5.30 14.53
N LEU A 161 12.52 5.65 15.13
CA LEU A 161 13.11 4.88 16.23
C LEU A 161 12.22 4.90 17.47
N ALA A 162 11.67 6.07 17.83
CA ALA A 162 10.74 6.20 18.95
C ALA A 162 9.48 5.35 18.72
N ALA A 163 8.91 5.42 17.51
CA ALA A 163 7.72 4.66 17.20
C ALA A 163 7.96 3.15 17.26
N LYS A 164 9.09 2.68 16.72
CA LYS A 164 9.53 1.28 16.83
C LYS A 164 9.65 0.86 18.30
N GLN A 165 10.35 1.64 19.11
CA GLN A 165 10.55 1.35 20.53
C GLN A 165 9.22 1.25 21.28
N PHE A 166 8.32 2.23 21.12
CA PHE A 166 7.02 2.23 21.80
C PHE A 166 6.15 1.06 21.33
N CYS A 167 6.21 0.70 20.05
CA CYS A 167 5.51 -0.47 19.53
C CYS A 167 6.04 -1.78 20.15
N GLU A 168 7.36 -1.96 20.21
CA GLU A 168 8.01 -3.14 20.81
C GLU A 168 7.71 -3.26 22.32
N GLN A 169 7.56 -2.12 23.01
CA GLN A 169 7.24 -2.07 24.44
C GLN A 169 5.73 -2.14 24.74
N GLY A 170 4.88 -2.09 23.71
CA GLY A 170 3.42 -1.99 23.89
C GLY A 170 2.97 -0.68 24.53
N ASP A 171 3.79 0.38 24.46
CA ASP A 171 3.54 1.68 25.07
C ASP A 171 2.60 2.52 24.18
N VAL A 172 1.31 2.22 24.27
CA VAL A 172 0.26 2.88 23.48
C VAL A 172 0.17 4.38 23.77
N GLN A 173 0.44 4.81 25.00
CA GLN A 173 0.33 6.20 25.39
C GLN A 173 1.38 7.06 24.67
N HIS A 174 2.65 6.66 24.72
CA HIS A 174 3.71 7.39 24.02
C HIS A 174 3.62 7.23 22.50
N LEU A 175 3.12 6.09 22.01
CA LEU A 175 2.82 5.91 20.59
C LEU A 175 1.79 6.93 20.09
N GLY A 176 0.75 7.22 20.88
CA GLY A 176 -0.23 8.27 20.57
C GLY A 176 0.36 9.67 20.49
N GLY A 177 1.41 9.96 21.28
CA GLY A 177 2.17 11.21 21.18
C GLY A 177 2.86 11.43 19.84
N LEU A 178 3.04 10.38 19.03
CA LEU A 178 3.70 10.45 17.72
C LEU A 178 2.76 10.79 16.55
N ILE A 179 1.43 10.84 16.78
CA ILE A 179 0.45 11.12 15.71
C ILE A 179 0.74 12.45 15.00
N ALA A 180 0.90 13.54 15.76
CA ALA A 180 1.15 14.87 15.17
C ALA A 180 2.50 14.94 14.43
N PRO A 181 3.62 14.45 14.98
CA PRO A 181 4.87 14.30 14.24
C PRO A 181 4.73 13.51 12.93
N PHE A 182 4.04 12.36 12.94
CA PHE A 182 3.81 11.58 11.72
C PHE A 182 2.97 12.32 10.68
N HIS A 183 1.94 13.05 11.11
CA HIS A 183 1.17 13.91 10.21
C HIS A 183 2.04 14.97 9.55
N LYS A 184 2.93 15.63 10.32
CA LYS A 184 3.84 16.64 9.76
C LYS A 184 4.72 16.05 8.67
N GLU A 185 5.36 14.92 8.94
CA GLU A 185 6.23 14.22 7.98
C GLU A 185 5.46 13.74 6.73
N TYR A 186 4.24 13.24 6.92
CA TYR A 186 3.36 12.85 5.82
C TYR A 186 3.04 14.04 4.92
N GLN A 187 2.58 15.15 5.50
CA GLN A 187 2.19 16.35 4.74
C GLN A 187 3.40 16.98 4.03
N LEU A 188 4.56 17.04 4.69
CA LEU A 188 5.80 17.53 4.06
C LEU A 188 6.16 16.68 2.83
N THR A 189 6.19 15.34 2.99
CA THR A 189 6.50 14.42 1.90
C THR A 189 5.51 14.56 0.74
N LYS A 190 4.21 14.68 1.05
CA LYS A 190 3.14 14.91 0.07
C LYS A 190 3.35 16.20 -0.71
N LEU A 191 3.57 17.33 -0.04
CA LEU A 191 3.76 18.64 -0.68
C LEU A 191 4.97 18.64 -1.63
N VAL A 192 6.06 17.96 -1.26
CA VAL A 192 7.23 17.78 -2.14
C VAL A 192 6.87 16.96 -3.38
N LEU A 193 6.11 15.87 -3.21
CA LEU A 193 5.65 15.04 -4.32
C LEU A 193 4.68 15.79 -5.25
N GLU A 194 3.77 16.62 -4.71
CA GLU A 194 2.84 17.46 -5.47
C GLU A 194 3.60 18.51 -6.29
N LYS A 195 4.61 19.15 -5.69
CA LYS A 195 5.51 20.05 -6.41
C LYS A 195 6.15 19.34 -7.60
N HIS A 196 6.72 18.15 -7.41
CA HIS A 196 7.33 17.40 -8.53
C HIS A 196 6.31 16.89 -9.55
N ALA A 197 5.12 16.50 -9.12
CA ALA A 197 4.04 16.06 -10.01
C ALA A 197 3.56 17.19 -10.94
N SER A 198 3.72 18.44 -10.51
CA SER A 198 3.35 19.65 -11.27
C SER A 198 4.31 19.99 -12.42
N PHE A 199 5.49 19.35 -12.50
CA PHE A 199 6.49 19.63 -13.53
C PHE A 199 6.82 18.36 -14.34
N ALA A 200 6.50 18.36 -15.63
CA ALA A 200 6.76 17.23 -16.54
C ALA A 200 8.24 16.78 -16.50
N ALA A 201 9.17 17.73 -16.58
CA ALA A 201 10.61 17.44 -16.53
C ALA A 201 11.06 16.77 -15.23
N SER A 202 10.40 17.05 -14.09
CA SER A 202 10.71 16.37 -12.82
C SER A 202 10.35 14.89 -12.90
N SER A 203 9.22 14.55 -13.51
CA SER A 203 8.79 13.15 -13.71
C SER A 203 9.73 12.34 -14.62
N VAL A 204 10.63 12.99 -15.34
CA VAL A 204 11.65 12.34 -16.17
C VAL A 204 13.00 12.32 -15.45
N VAL A 205 13.49 13.49 -15.04
CA VAL A 205 14.86 13.66 -14.53
C VAL A 205 15.00 13.23 -13.07
N ARG A 206 13.96 13.42 -12.26
CA ARG A 206 13.97 13.16 -10.81
C ARG A 206 13.15 11.94 -10.42
N LEU A 207 12.80 11.08 -11.39
CA LEU A 207 11.97 9.91 -11.13
C LEU A 207 12.54 8.98 -10.03
N PRO A 208 13.87 8.74 -9.92
CA PRO A 208 14.41 7.94 -8.83
C PRO A 208 14.13 8.55 -7.44
N GLN A 209 14.32 9.86 -7.28
CA GLN A 209 14.02 10.57 -6.03
C GLN A 209 12.51 10.55 -5.73
N ILE A 210 11.68 10.78 -6.75
CA ILE A 210 10.22 10.74 -6.64
C ILE A 210 9.75 9.35 -6.21
N SER A 211 10.37 8.28 -6.71
CA SER A 211 10.06 6.91 -6.29
C SER A 211 10.32 6.70 -4.81
N LEU A 212 11.48 7.12 -4.30
CA LEU A 212 11.83 7.04 -2.88
C LEU A 212 10.87 7.85 -2.01
N LEU A 213 10.51 9.06 -2.43
CA LEU A 213 9.57 9.90 -1.71
C LEU A 213 8.16 9.31 -1.71
N GLN A 214 7.72 8.69 -2.80
CA GLN A 214 6.43 7.99 -2.84
C GLN A 214 6.43 6.79 -1.89
N ASP A 215 7.51 6.01 -1.85
CA ASP A 215 7.65 4.92 -0.89
C ASP A 215 7.64 5.44 0.56
N ARG A 216 8.30 6.58 0.83
CA ARG A 216 8.24 7.25 2.15
C ARG A 216 6.80 7.65 2.49
N LEU A 217 6.08 8.28 1.56
CA LEU A 217 4.69 8.70 1.77
C LEU A 217 3.78 7.52 2.11
N VAL A 218 3.90 6.43 1.35
CA VAL A 218 3.16 5.19 1.57
C VAL A 218 3.42 4.66 2.97
N ASN A 219 4.69 4.42 3.31
CA ASN A 219 5.07 3.89 4.62
C ASN A 219 4.69 4.82 5.78
N LEU A 220 4.75 6.15 5.60
CA LEU A 220 4.25 7.12 6.59
C LEU A 220 2.74 7.01 6.81
N GLY A 221 1.94 6.93 5.75
CA GLY A 221 0.49 6.79 5.88
C GLY A 221 0.10 5.49 6.58
N LEU A 222 0.83 4.41 6.29
CA LEU A 222 0.68 3.09 6.93
C LEU A 222 1.00 3.13 8.42
N THR A 223 2.13 3.72 8.79
CA THR A 223 2.54 3.94 10.17
C THR A 223 1.53 4.81 10.92
N LEU A 224 1.09 5.91 10.32
CA LEU A 224 0.09 6.79 10.94
C LEU A 224 -1.23 6.06 11.20
N SER A 225 -1.71 5.29 10.22
CA SER A 225 -2.91 4.47 10.37
C SER A 225 -2.75 3.45 11.50
N TYR A 226 -1.61 2.77 11.59
CA TYR A 226 -1.34 1.84 12.69
C TYR A 226 -1.40 2.51 14.05
N VAL A 227 -0.69 3.63 14.21
CA VAL A 227 -0.64 4.38 15.48
C VAL A 227 -2.04 4.80 15.90
N GLN A 228 -2.84 5.32 14.96
CA GLN A 228 -4.23 5.70 15.20
C GLN A 228 -5.09 4.49 15.59
N MET A 229 -4.92 3.34 14.94
CA MET A 229 -5.64 2.12 15.27
C MET A 229 -5.30 1.64 16.69
N ARG A 230 -4.00 1.59 17.03
CA ARG A 230 -3.52 1.12 18.34
C ARG A 230 -3.93 2.00 19.50
N THR A 231 -4.15 3.29 19.25
CA THR A 231 -4.61 4.26 20.23
C THR A 231 -6.14 4.33 20.35
N GLY A 232 -6.87 3.45 19.64
CA GLY A 232 -8.33 3.40 19.64
C GLY A 232 -8.99 4.41 18.70
N ALA A 233 -8.21 5.21 17.97
CA ALA A 233 -8.65 6.18 16.99
C ALA A 233 -8.97 5.53 15.62
N VAL A 234 -9.77 4.46 15.62
CA VAL A 234 -10.08 3.61 14.44
C VAL A 234 -10.59 4.42 13.24
N LYS A 235 -11.52 5.36 13.48
CA LYS A 235 -12.06 6.23 12.42
C LYS A 235 -10.92 6.93 11.64
N TYR A 236 -9.97 7.51 12.36
CA TYR A 236 -8.86 8.25 11.78
C TYR A 236 -7.86 7.32 11.10
N SER A 237 -7.63 6.13 11.64
CA SER A 237 -6.82 5.08 10.99
C SER A 237 -7.36 4.73 9.61
N ARG A 238 -8.68 4.51 9.50
CA ARG A 238 -9.35 4.27 8.21
C ARG A 238 -9.26 5.48 7.29
N GLU A 239 -9.51 6.69 7.79
CA GLU A 239 -9.40 7.92 7.01
C GLU A 239 -7.99 8.14 6.46
N SER A 240 -6.94 7.81 7.22
CA SER A 240 -5.55 7.88 6.77
C SER A 240 -5.26 6.94 5.58
N MET A 241 -5.88 5.74 5.55
CA MET A 241 -5.74 4.83 4.41
C MET A 241 -6.47 5.33 3.16
N VAL A 242 -7.69 5.83 3.33
CA VAL A 242 -8.46 6.45 2.24
C VAL A 242 -7.74 7.69 1.69
N GLN A 243 -7.15 8.50 2.58
CA GLN A 243 -6.38 9.67 2.18
C GLN A 243 -5.12 9.28 1.40
N LEU A 244 -4.39 8.26 1.85
CA LEU A 244 -3.20 7.76 1.14
C LEU A 244 -3.57 7.21 -0.25
N GLU A 245 -4.66 6.45 -0.38
CA GLU A 245 -5.16 5.99 -1.69
C GLU A 245 -5.45 7.19 -2.61
N SER A 246 -6.17 8.19 -2.10
CA SER A 246 -6.52 9.41 -2.84
C SER A 246 -5.28 10.20 -3.26
N ASP A 247 -4.30 10.34 -2.37
CA ASP A 247 -3.07 11.08 -2.62
C ASP A 247 -2.22 10.42 -3.71
N ILE A 248 -2.02 9.10 -3.66
CA ILE A 248 -1.28 8.36 -4.70
C ILE A 248 -1.98 8.49 -6.06
N LYS A 249 -3.31 8.35 -6.07
CA LYS A 249 -4.11 8.51 -7.29
C LYS A 249 -3.98 9.93 -7.87
N GLY A 250 -4.11 10.96 -7.03
CA GLY A 250 -4.00 12.36 -7.43
C GLY A 250 -2.62 12.72 -7.97
N LEU A 251 -1.56 12.30 -7.26
CA LEU A 251 -0.17 12.51 -7.68
C LEU A 251 0.10 11.90 -9.06
N ASN A 252 -0.38 10.68 -9.31
CA ASN A 252 -0.19 10.02 -10.60
C ASN A 252 -1.02 10.66 -11.72
N ALA A 253 -2.28 11.03 -11.44
CA ALA A 253 -3.11 11.75 -12.41
C ALA A 253 -2.44 13.07 -12.83
N GLN A 254 -1.94 13.84 -11.87
CA GLN A 254 -1.26 15.11 -12.13
C GLN A 254 0.01 14.93 -12.96
N ARG A 255 0.81 13.89 -12.68
CA ARG A 255 2.00 13.57 -13.49
C ARG A 255 1.64 13.24 -14.93
N ILE A 256 0.61 12.41 -15.13
CA ILE A 256 0.15 12.02 -16.47
C ILE A 256 -0.34 13.25 -17.24
N GLU A 257 -1.14 14.11 -16.61
CA GLU A 257 -1.63 15.34 -17.22
C GLU A 257 -0.47 16.25 -17.65
N ASN A 258 0.50 16.49 -16.77
CA ASN A 258 1.62 17.37 -17.08
C ASN A 258 2.57 16.77 -18.13
N LEU A 259 2.86 15.47 -18.07
CA LEU A 259 3.68 14.78 -19.07
C LEU A 259 3.02 14.78 -20.45
N THR A 260 1.70 14.63 -20.53
CA THR A 260 0.98 14.60 -21.81
C THR A 260 0.74 16.01 -22.38
N SER A 261 0.63 17.03 -21.52
CA SER A 261 0.40 18.42 -21.93
C SER A 261 1.69 19.15 -22.33
N ASP A 262 2.83 18.81 -21.73
CA ASP A 262 4.13 19.40 -22.07
C ASP A 262 4.82 18.64 -23.22
N ARG A 263 4.53 19.08 -24.45
CA ARG A 263 5.14 18.54 -25.67
C ARG A 263 6.67 18.66 -25.69
N SER A 264 7.21 19.71 -25.08
CA SER A 264 8.65 19.95 -25.08
C SER A 264 9.35 18.84 -24.30
N THR A 265 8.89 18.59 -23.06
CA THR A 265 9.41 17.48 -22.25
C THR A 265 9.11 16.14 -22.91
N ALA A 266 7.87 15.89 -23.34
CA ALA A 266 7.44 14.60 -23.88
C ALA A 266 8.29 14.15 -25.07
N SER A 267 8.66 15.07 -25.96
CA SER A 267 9.50 14.79 -27.14
C SER A 267 10.95 14.40 -26.83
N THR A 268 11.40 14.62 -25.59
CA THR A 268 12.78 14.33 -25.16
C THR A 268 12.90 13.01 -24.39
N ILE A 269 11.78 12.37 -24.06
CA ILE A 269 11.75 11.14 -23.26
C ILE A 269 12.33 9.98 -24.07
N LYS A 270 13.43 9.42 -23.59
CA LYS A 270 14.05 8.23 -24.18
C LYS A 270 13.26 6.95 -23.84
N HIS A 271 13.48 5.89 -24.60
CA HIS A 271 12.75 4.62 -24.43
C HIS A 271 12.90 4.01 -23.02
N ASP A 272 14.10 4.06 -22.46
CA ASP A 272 14.40 3.61 -21.09
C ASP A 272 13.66 4.47 -20.04
N GLN A 273 13.67 5.79 -20.22
CA GLN A 273 12.96 6.72 -19.34
C GLN A 273 11.44 6.50 -19.41
N PHE A 274 10.90 6.33 -20.61
CA PHE A 274 9.48 6.02 -20.81
C PHE A 274 9.08 4.72 -20.10
N THR A 275 9.93 3.70 -20.20
CA THR A 275 9.72 2.41 -19.50
C THR A 275 9.72 2.60 -17.99
N HIS A 276 10.68 3.36 -17.43
CA HIS A 276 10.72 3.64 -16.00
C HIS A 276 9.50 4.44 -15.51
N ILE A 277 9.08 5.47 -16.25
CA ILE A 277 7.89 6.28 -15.93
C ILE A 277 6.64 5.38 -15.93
N THR A 278 6.49 4.57 -16.96
CA THR A 278 5.34 3.67 -17.10
C THR A 278 5.31 2.64 -15.97
N ASN A 279 6.45 2.04 -15.62
CA ASN A 279 6.55 1.11 -14.50
C ASN A 279 6.20 1.78 -13.17
N PHE A 280 6.70 2.99 -12.91
CA PHE A 280 6.37 3.76 -11.72
C PHE A 280 4.87 4.05 -11.60
N LEU A 281 4.24 4.52 -12.69
CA LEU A 281 2.79 4.79 -12.72
C LEU A 281 1.97 3.51 -12.55
N GLN A 282 2.42 2.42 -13.16
CA GLN A 282 1.78 1.10 -13.07
C GLN A 282 1.85 0.54 -11.65
N GLN A 283 2.99 0.67 -10.98
CA GLN A 283 3.15 0.30 -9.56
C GLN A 283 2.19 1.09 -8.67
N GLY A 284 2.12 2.41 -8.84
CA GLY A 284 1.18 3.24 -8.10
C GLY A 284 -0.29 2.84 -8.33
N LYS A 285 -0.66 2.52 -9.57
CA LYS A 285 -2.00 2.01 -9.91
C LYS A 285 -2.30 0.65 -9.28
N GLN A 286 -1.32 -0.26 -9.28
CA GLN A 286 -1.46 -1.61 -8.71
C GLN A 286 -1.59 -1.61 -7.17
N MET A 287 -1.10 -0.56 -6.51
CA MET A 287 -1.18 -0.41 -5.06
C MET A 287 -2.56 0.06 -4.56
N LEU A 288 -3.33 0.81 -5.37
CA LEU A 288 -4.60 1.40 -4.92
C LEU A 288 -5.61 0.37 -4.35
N PRO A 289 -5.85 -0.78 -5.00
CA PRO A 289 -6.76 -1.79 -4.46
C PRO A 289 -6.31 -2.35 -3.11
N ALA A 290 -5.00 -2.41 -2.87
CA ALA A 290 -4.46 -2.88 -1.60
C ALA A 290 -4.65 -1.84 -0.48
N LEU A 291 -4.46 -0.55 -0.76
CA LEU A 291 -4.73 0.53 0.21
C LEU A 291 -6.21 0.59 0.60
N SER A 292 -7.08 0.46 -0.39
CA SER A 292 -8.53 0.43 -0.16
C SER A 292 -8.95 -0.78 0.67
N TYR A 293 -8.43 -1.97 0.34
CA TYR A 293 -8.64 -3.18 1.13
C TYR A 293 -8.18 -3.00 2.59
N GLN A 294 -7.10 -2.27 2.84
CA GLN A 294 -6.61 -2.04 4.20
C GLN A 294 -7.53 -1.13 5.01
N ALA A 295 -8.18 -0.16 4.37
CA ALA A 295 -9.25 0.61 4.99
C ALA A 295 -10.43 -0.30 5.41
N ASP A 296 -10.81 -1.25 4.54
CA ASP A 296 -11.87 -2.23 4.84
C ASP A 296 -11.47 -3.14 6.02
N VAL A 297 -10.22 -3.62 6.05
CA VAL A 297 -9.67 -4.47 7.12
C VAL A 297 -9.69 -3.78 8.49
N ILE A 298 -9.33 -2.49 8.55
CA ILE A 298 -9.40 -1.69 9.79
C ILE A 298 -10.85 -1.64 10.29
N GLU A 299 -11.81 -1.45 9.39
CA GLU A 299 -13.22 -1.41 9.73
C GLU A 299 -13.73 -2.77 10.22
N LEU A 300 -13.26 -3.87 9.61
CA LEU A 300 -13.58 -5.23 10.05
C LEU A 300 -13.04 -5.54 11.44
N GLU A 301 -11.79 -5.23 11.73
CA GLU A 301 -11.18 -5.43 13.06
C GLU A 301 -11.91 -4.60 14.13
N ALA A 302 -12.37 -3.40 13.79
CA ALA A 302 -13.15 -2.58 14.71
C ALA A 302 -14.53 -3.18 15.03
N ARG A 303 -15.17 -3.82 14.04
CA ARG A 303 -16.46 -4.52 14.21
C ARG A 303 -16.29 -5.87 14.90
N HIS A 304 -15.15 -6.52 14.68
CA HIS A 304 -14.81 -7.85 15.18
C HIS A 304 -13.39 -7.86 15.78
N PRO A 305 -13.21 -7.33 17.00
CA PRO A 305 -11.88 -7.27 17.62
C PRO A 305 -11.25 -8.66 17.77
N GLY A 306 -9.96 -8.78 17.42
CA GLY A 306 -9.21 -10.03 17.43
C GLY A 306 -9.25 -10.81 16.11
N LEU A 307 -10.05 -10.37 15.14
CA LEU A 307 -10.17 -11.01 13.82
C LEU A 307 -8.82 -11.06 13.09
N LEU A 308 -8.06 -9.98 13.12
CA LEU A 308 -6.74 -9.94 12.47
C LEU A 308 -5.73 -10.81 13.18
N GLN A 309 -5.81 -10.92 14.50
CA GLN A 309 -4.95 -11.84 15.24
C GLN A 309 -5.27 -13.29 14.85
N GLN A 310 -6.55 -13.67 14.83
CA GLN A 310 -7.01 -15.00 14.41
C GLN A 310 -6.59 -15.32 12.97
N ALA A 311 -6.72 -14.37 12.04
CA ALA A 311 -6.25 -14.52 10.67
C ALA A 311 -4.72 -14.65 10.59
N SER A 312 -3.98 -13.89 11.40
CA SER A 312 -2.52 -13.93 11.41
C SER A 312 -1.94 -15.27 11.87
N GLU A 313 -2.65 -15.96 12.78
CA GLU A 313 -2.29 -17.29 13.31
C GLU A 313 -2.71 -18.43 12.36
N SER A 314 -3.57 -18.14 11.37
CA SER A 314 -4.03 -19.10 10.37
C SER A 314 -2.93 -19.50 9.40
N LYS A 315 -2.96 -20.77 8.97
CA LYS A 315 -2.11 -21.29 7.88
C LYS A 315 -2.72 -21.12 6.49
N GLU A 316 -4.00 -20.73 6.43
CA GLU A 316 -4.80 -20.57 5.23
C GLU A 316 -5.26 -19.12 5.05
N ILE A 317 -5.58 -18.75 3.81
CA ILE A 317 -6.37 -17.55 3.53
C ILE A 317 -7.79 -17.82 4.04
N LEU A 318 -8.29 -16.96 4.91
CA LEU A 318 -9.65 -17.03 5.42
C LEU A 318 -10.54 -16.10 4.61
N LEU A 319 -11.81 -16.45 4.42
CA LEU A 319 -12.84 -15.57 3.90
C LEU A 319 -13.77 -15.19 5.05
N LEU A 320 -13.93 -13.90 5.28
CA LEU A 320 -15.02 -13.35 6.07
C LEU A 320 -16.15 -12.91 5.13
N ALA A 321 -17.30 -13.56 5.22
CA ALA A 321 -18.48 -13.17 4.44
C ALA A 321 -18.97 -11.76 4.82
N ALA A 322 -19.45 -11.00 3.82
CA ALA A 322 -19.94 -9.63 3.99
C ALA A 322 -21.41 -9.54 4.42
#